data_AF-D7ELM7-F1
#
_entry.id   AF-D7ELM7-F1
#
_cell.length_a   1.000
_cell.length_b   1.000
_cell.length_c   1.000
_cell.angle_alpha   90.00
_cell.angle_beta   90.00
_cell.angle_gamma   90.00
#
_symmetry.space_group_name_H-M   'P 1'
#
loop_
_entity.id
_entity.type
_entity.pdbx_description
1 polymer ?
#
loop_
_entity_poly.entity_id
_entity_poly.type
_entity_poly.pdbx_seq_one_letter_code
_entity_poly.pdbx_strand_id
1 'polypeptide(L)'
;MDTVFFEYRQEKRITSVASFDEHERHAALLLDEMAIRPMLQYDNSTKSIVGRPTILLPGNLDSSKEVASHALVFMLAGMSTR
;
A
#
# COMPACT_ATOMS: atom_id res chain seq x y z
N MET A 1 -10.62 -47.71 -13.94
CA MET A 1 -10.69 -47.22 -12.55
C MET A 1 -10.92 -45.73 -12.64
N ASP A 2 -12.17 -45.36 -12.41
CA ASP A 2 -12.66 -44.00 -12.51
C ASP A 2 -12.17 -43.16 -11.34
N THR A 3 -11.78 -41.91 -11.60
CA THR A 3 -11.70 -40.90 -10.55
C THR A 3 -12.18 -39.57 -11.11
N VAL A 4 -13.21 -39.07 -10.44
CA VAL A 4 -14.04 -37.91 -10.74
C VAL A 4 -13.23 -36.62 -10.62
N PHE A 5 -13.32 -35.75 -11.62
CA PHE A 5 -12.86 -34.36 -11.52
C PHE A 5 -13.94 -33.55 -10.78
N PHE A 6 -13.55 -32.93 -9.66
CA PHE A 6 -14.33 -31.85 -9.05
C PHE A 6 -14.16 -30.59 -9.91
N GLU A 7 -15.25 -30.18 -10.55
CA GLU A 7 -15.34 -28.89 -11.24
C GLU A 7 -15.60 -27.80 -10.19
N TYR A 8 -14.63 -26.89 -10.00
CA TYR A 8 -14.86 -25.64 -9.28
C TYR A 8 -14.78 -24.48 -10.26
N ARG A 9 -15.95 -24.01 -10.68
CA ARG A 9 -16.14 -22.81 -11.49
C ARG A 9 -15.68 -21.59 -10.67
N GLN A 10 -14.59 -20.95 -11.10
CA GLN A 10 -14.27 -19.58 -10.70
C GLN A 10 -14.22 -18.72 -11.94
N GLU A 11 -15.28 -17.93 -12.09
CA GLU A 11 -15.50 -17.06 -13.23
C GLU A 11 -14.87 -15.69 -12.98
N LYS A 12 -14.17 -15.19 -14.01
CA LYS A 12 -13.45 -13.91 -14.15
C LYS A 12 -12.08 -13.78 -13.49
N ARG A 13 -11.14 -14.49 -14.12
CA ARG A 13 -9.72 -14.14 -14.27
C ARG A 13 -9.56 -12.69 -14.72
N ILE A 14 -8.79 -11.89 -13.97
CA ILE A 14 -8.25 -10.60 -14.42
C ILE A 14 -7.46 -10.88 -15.70
N THR A 15 -7.94 -10.38 -16.83
CA THR A 15 -7.21 -10.40 -18.09
C THR A 15 -5.92 -9.66 -17.84
N SER A 16 -4.79 -10.37 -17.86
CA SER A 16 -3.47 -9.77 -17.76
C SER A 16 -3.42 -8.61 -18.74
N VAL A 17 -3.25 -7.38 -18.23
CA VAL A 17 -2.96 -6.22 -19.08
C VAL A 17 -1.75 -6.61 -19.91
N ALA A 18 -1.96 -6.76 -21.21
CA ALA A 18 -0.97 -7.31 -22.11
C ALA A 18 0.30 -6.46 -22.09
N SER A 19 1.41 -7.16 -21.82
CA SER A 19 2.82 -6.85 -22.09
C SER A 19 3.26 -5.39 -22.10
N PHE A 20 3.69 -4.90 -20.95
CA PHE A 20 4.86 -4.01 -20.93
C PHE A 20 6.06 -4.79 -21.45
N ASP A 21 6.83 -4.19 -22.33
CA ASP A 21 8.13 -4.74 -22.70
C ASP A 21 9.04 -4.78 -21.46
N GLU A 22 10.03 -5.68 -21.43
CA GLU A 22 10.86 -5.86 -20.23
C GLU A 22 11.51 -4.55 -19.75
N HIS A 23 11.88 -3.67 -20.69
CA HIS A 23 12.46 -2.37 -20.38
C HIS A 23 11.46 -1.42 -19.68
N GLU A 24 10.17 -1.54 -19.94
CA GLU A 24 9.12 -0.69 -19.35
C GLU A 24 8.71 -1.11 -17.94
N ARG A 25 9.13 -2.31 -17.49
CA ARG A 25 8.81 -2.83 -16.14
C ARG A 25 9.74 -2.31 -15.05
N HIS A 26 10.77 -1.54 -15.40
CA HIS A 26 11.66 -0.94 -14.43
C HIS A 26 10.97 0.26 -13.76
N ALA A 27 10.91 0.22 -12.44
CA ALA A 27 10.38 1.29 -11.62
C ALA A 27 11.26 1.52 -10.38
N ALA A 28 11.34 2.76 -9.94
CA ALA A 28 11.94 3.15 -8.68
C ALA A 28 10.83 3.35 -7.64
N LEU A 29 10.97 2.70 -6.48
CA LEU A 29 10.20 3.06 -5.29
C LEU A 29 10.95 4.16 -4.55
N LEU A 30 10.40 5.36 -4.60
CA LEU A 30 10.91 6.51 -3.87
C LEU A 30 10.25 6.56 -2.51
N LEU A 31 11.04 6.78 -1.46
CA LEU A 31 10.60 6.97 -0.09
C LEU A 31 11.05 8.35 0.36
N ASP A 32 10.17 9.06 1.05
CA ASP A 32 10.47 10.38 1.61
C ASP A 32 9.72 10.58 2.94
N GLU A 33 10.19 11.55 3.71
CA GLU A 33 9.59 11.98 4.97
C GLU A 33 9.02 13.39 4.83
N MET A 34 7.73 13.54 5.12
CA MET A 34 7.07 14.84 5.11
C MET A 34 6.69 15.24 6.54
N ALA A 35 7.22 16.36 7.01
CA ALA A 35 6.78 16.95 8.28
C ALA A 35 5.32 17.42 8.19
N ILE A 36 4.52 17.09 9.19
CA ILE A 36 3.11 17.48 9.31
C ILE A 36 2.87 18.20 10.63
N ARG A 37 1.78 18.96 10.70
CA ARG A 37 1.39 19.57 11.97
C ARG A 37 0.85 18.49 12.92
N PRO A 38 1.41 18.31 14.13
CA PRO A 38 0.90 17.35 15.10
C PRO A 38 -0.51 17.75 15.53
N MET A 39 -1.50 16.90 15.24
CA MET A 39 -2.89 17.12 15.62
C MET A 39 -3.66 15.81 15.60
N LEU A 40 -4.63 15.67 16.52
CA LEU A 40 -5.68 14.66 16.41
C LEU A 40 -6.93 15.31 15.80
N GLN A 41 -7.50 14.66 14.79
CA GLN A 41 -8.75 15.10 14.17
C GLN A 41 -9.75 13.97 14.15
N TYR A 42 -11.03 14.28 14.37
CA TYR A 42 -12.09 13.33 14.17
C TYR A 42 -12.53 13.38 12.71
N ASP A 43 -12.41 12.26 12.00
CA ASP A 43 -12.92 12.10 10.65
C ASP A 43 -14.32 11.47 10.71
N ASN A 44 -15.32 12.27 10.34
CA ASN A 44 -16.72 11.86 10.37
C ASN A 44 -17.07 10.79 9.33
N SER A 45 -16.27 10.66 8.26
CA SER A 45 -16.51 9.69 7.19
C SER A 45 -16.12 8.27 7.62
N THR A 46 -14.99 8.14 8.33
CA THR A 46 -14.51 6.86 8.89
C THR A 46 -14.94 6.63 10.33
N LYS A 47 -15.62 7.60 10.97
CA LYS A 47 -16.01 7.58 12.38
C LYS A 47 -14.84 7.32 13.32
N SER A 48 -13.66 7.81 12.96
CA SER A 48 -12.41 7.49 13.64
C SER A 48 -11.59 8.74 13.95
N ILE A 49 -10.64 8.60 14.88
CA ILE A 49 -9.66 9.65 15.18
C ILE A 49 -8.42 9.39 14.34
N VAL A 50 -8.03 10.36 13.53
CA VAL A 50 -6.80 10.36 12.73
C VAL A 50 -5.71 11.21 13.39
N GLY A 51 -4.45 10.97 13.02
CA GLY A 51 -3.29 11.71 13.55
C GLY A 51 -2.42 10.93 14.52
N ARG A 52 -2.58 9.61 14.61
CA ARG A 52 -1.68 8.70 15.34
C ARG A 52 -0.77 7.95 14.36
N PRO A 53 0.47 7.61 14.73
CA PRO A 53 1.31 6.75 13.92
C PRO A 53 0.64 5.40 13.62
N THR A 54 0.72 4.97 12.36
CA THR A 54 0.13 3.70 11.90
C THR A 54 1.18 2.63 11.59
N ILE A 55 2.45 3.02 11.53
CA ILE A 55 3.58 2.12 11.27
C ILE A 55 4.22 1.72 12.60
N LEU A 56 4.46 0.43 12.77
CA LEU A 56 5.20 -0.09 13.92
C LEU A 56 6.66 0.33 13.84
N LEU A 57 7.16 0.93 14.91
CA LEU A 57 8.58 1.24 15.02
C LEU A 57 9.39 -0.04 15.23
N PRO A 58 10.64 -0.10 14.73
CA PRO A 58 11.54 -1.23 14.95
C PRO A 58 11.64 -1.57 16.45
N GLY A 59 11.59 -2.86 16.80
CA GLY A 59 11.65 -3.31 18.20
C GLY A 59 10.30 -3.32 18.93
N ASN A 60 9.17 -3.31 18.22
CA ASN A 60 7.81 -3.31 18.79
C ASN A 60 7.55 -2.14 19.75
N LEU A 61 8.19 -0.99 19.50
CA LEU A 61 7.88 0.24 20.23
C LEU A 61 6.50 0.73 19.79
N ASP A 62 5.53 0.63 20.70
CA ASP A 62 4.16 1.08 20.48
C ASP A 62 4.07 2.60 20.56
N SER A 63 4.03 3.26 19.40
CA SER A 63 3.78 4.71 19.28
C SER A 63 2.33 5.05 18.97
N SER A 64 1.39 4.08 19.04
CA SER A 64 -0.03 4.29 18.71
C SER A 64 -0.72 5.33 19.59
N LYS A 65 -0.12 5.69 20.73
CA LYS A 65 -0.62 6.71 21.66
C LYS A 65 -0.10 8.11 21.39
N GLU A 66 0.93 8.24 20.57
CA GLU A 66 1.54 9.52 20.23
C GLU A 66 0.79 10.23 19.10
N VAL A 67 1.05 11.52 18.94
CA VAL A 67 0.53 12.31 17.83
C VAL A 67 1.58 12.32 16.72
N ALA A 68 1.19 11.93 15.52
CA ALA A 68 2.08 11.88 14.37
C ALA A 68 2.58 13.29 14.02
N SER A 69 3.90 13.44 13.91
CA SER A 69 4.59 14.66 13.50
C SER A 69 5.16 14.58 12.08
N HIS A 70 5.30 13.36 11.56
CA HIS A 70 5.83 13.11 10.23
C HIS A 70 4.98 12.06 9.52
N ALA A 71 4.95 12.13 8.19
CA ALA A 71 4.31 11.17 7.32
C ALA A 71 5.36 10.51 6.43
N LEU A 72 5.34 9.17 6.38
CA LEU A 72 6.10 8.43 5.38
C LEU A 72 5.36 8.52 4.05
N VAL A 73 6.00 9.11 3.05
CA VAL A 73 5.48 9.20 1.69
C VAL A 73 6.25 8.22 0.82
N PHE A 74 5.52 7.47 -0.01
CA PHE A 74 6.15 6.61 -1.01
C PHE A 74 5.53 6.85 -2.38
N MET A 75 6.37 6.81 -3.40
CA MET A 75 5.97 7.03 -4.80
C MET A 75 6.61 5.96 -5.68
N LEU A 76 5.82 5.38 -6.59
CA LEU A 76 6.34 4.45 -7.60
C LEU A 76 6.55 5.22 -8.91
N ALA A 77 7.79 5.36 -9.34
CA ALA A 77 8.17 6.08 -10.54
C ALA A 77 8.65 5.11 -11.63
N GLY A 78 8.03 5.13 -12.81
CA GLY A 78 8.51 4.38 -13.96
C GLY A 78 9.87 4.91 -14.44
N MET A 79 10.80 4.02 -14.75
CA MET A 79 12.15 4.39 -15.20
C MET A 79 12.27 4.45 -16.72
N SER A 80 11.25 3.99 -17.46
CA SER A 80 11.23 4.09 -18.92
C SER A 80 11.10 5.56 -19.33
N THR A 81 12.11 6.06 -20.02
CA THR A 81 12.04 7.32 -20.77
C THR A 81 11.63 6.97 -22.20
N ARG A 82 10.62 7.66 -22.73
CA ARG A 82 10.31 7.62 -24.17
C ARG A 82 11.51 8.01 -25.01
#